data_AF-A0A371JCG0-F1
#
_entry.id   AF-A0A371JCG0-F1
#
_cell.length_a   1.000
_cell.length_b   1.000
_cell.length_c   1.000
_cell.angle_alpha   90.00
_cell.angle_beta   90.00
_cell.angle_gamma   90.00
#
_symmetry.space_group_name_H-M   'P 1'
#
loop_
_entity.id
_entity.type
_entity.pdbx_description
1 polymer ?
#
loop_
_entity_poly.entity_id
_entity_poly.type
_entity_poly.pdbx_seq_one_letter_code
_entity_poly.pdbx_strand_id
1 'polypeptide(L)'
;MQITGNGLKRPECQDIEPIQNNVDILEEHLSDTEVHVNAGRIADITEPDELSQIDSTDNNSTIWGKIKKSISVLNDHVDTVASETILGHIKIGIGLQTEKDGATCVKIADNLETDDSTTALSAAMGQSLNENKAPNNHASTSTTYGVGNASSYGHVKLSDNYVSSDGAASAGVGASSKAISDVYNTLNNYLTYTDISSFITLNTTYGQILNSAYTENGSVYIRVQPKTGWNGSHSLFQINDSKYFPRDAINGIIGISGSYTDNGKILFSNIGEDGKCNCWITSNMTAPSSISFYYPLQK
;
A
#
# COMPACT_ATOMS: atom_id res chain seq x y z
N MET A 1 101.71 -1.47 42.78
CA MET A 1 100.24 -1.31 42.79
C MET A 1 99.68 -2.09 41.61
N GLN A 2 99.16 -3.30 41.85
CA GLN A 2 98.67 -4.20 40.81
C GLN A 2 97.14 -4.07 40.70
N ILE A 3 96.62 -3.89 39.49
CA ILE A 3 95.18 -3.85 39.20
C ILE A 3 94.82 -5.19 38.55
N THR A 4 93.72 -5.81 38.98
CA THR A 4 93.22 -7.09 38.44
C THR A 4 92.52 -6.91 37.09
N GLY A 5 92.12 -8.01 36.44
CA GLY A 5 91.42 -7.99 35.16
C GLY A 5 90.09 -7.22 35.22
N ASN A 6 89.43 -7.23 36.38
CA ASN A 6 88.17 -6.52 36.63
C ASN A 6 88.36 -5.13 37.27
N GLY A 7 89.58 -4.58 37.30
CA GLY A 7 89.85 -3.21 37.75
C GLY A 7 89.97 -3.02 39.26
N LEU A 8 89.98 -4.10 40.05
CA LEU A 8 90.19 -4.03 41.50
C LEU A 8 91.68 -3.79 41.79
N LYS A 9 91.97 -2.84 42.67
CA LYS A 9 93.34 -2.48 43.04
C LYS A 9 93.76 -3.25 44.29
N ARG A 10 94.80 -4.09 44.18
CA ARG A 10 95.41 -4.78 45.33
C ARG A 10 96.10 -3.77 46.27
N PRO A 11 95.77 -3.73 47.57
CA PRO A 11 96.47 -2.90 48.54
C PRO A 11 97.87 -3.47 48.87
N GLU A 12 98.88 -2.61 48.97
CA GLU A 12 100.22 -3.01 49.41
C GLU A 12 100.29 -2.95 50.95
N CYS A 13 100.15 -4.09 51.62
CA CYS A 13 100.32 -4.19 53.07
C CYS A 13 100.93 -5.55 53.45
N GLN A 14 102.02 -5.56 54.24
CA GLN A 14 102.80 -6.75 54.54
C GLN A 14 102.25 -7.64 55.69
N ASP A 15 101.17 -7.26 56.38
CA ASP A 15 100.75 -7.99 57.59
C ASP A 15 99.22 -8.12 57.81
N ILE A 16 98.39 -8.14 56.76
CA ILE A 16 96.95 -8.44 56.91
C ILE A 16 96.47 -9.38 55.78
N GLU A 17 96.87 -10.66 55.89
CA GLU A 17 96.41 -11.77 55.05
C GLU A 17 94.87 -11.78 54.78
N PRO A 18 93.98 -11.41 55.74
CA PRO A 18 92.54 -11.37 55.50
C PRO A 18 92.08 -10.42 54.37
N ILE A 19 92.76 -9.28 54.17
CA ILE A 19 92.36 -8.30 53.14
C ILE A 19 92.74 -8.80 51.75
N GLN A 20 93.87 -9.51 51.64
CA GLN A 20 94.34 -10.07 50.38
C GLN A 20 93.39 -11.18 49.89
N ASN A 21 92.97 -12.08 50.80
CA ASN A 21 91.99 -13.12 50.48
C ASN A 21 90.65 -12.52 50.00
N ASN A 22 90.17 -11.44 50.60
CA ASN A 22 88.91 -10.83 50.17
C ASN A 22 88.98 -10.24 48.76
N VAL A 23 90.11 -9.63 48.35
CA VAL A 23 90.26 -9.09 46.98
C VAL A 23 90.31 -10.22 45.96
N ASP A 24 90.97 -11.33 46.28
CA ASP A 24 91.06 -12.49 45.38
C ASP A 24 89.70 -13.21 45.26
N ILE A 25 88.94 -13.33 46.36
CA ILE A 25 87.55 -13.84 46.35
C ILE A 25 86.62 -12.92 45.53
N LEU A 26 86.75 -11.59 45.67
CA LEU A 26 85.94 -10.65 44.90
C LEU A 26 86.25 -10.71 43.40
N GLU A 27 87.52 -10.90 43.04
CA GLU A 27 87.91 -11.07 41.63
C GLU A 27 87.35 -12.37 41.06
N GLU A 28 87.44 -13.48 41.81
CA GLU A 28 86.86 -14.77 41.45
C GLU A 28 85.35 -14.63 41.21
N HIS A 29 84.62 -14.02 42.15
CA HIS A 29 83.17 -13.78 42.05
C HIS A 29 82.79 -12.88 40.86
N LEU A 30 83.60 -11.87 40.53
CA LEU A 30 83.34 -10.97 39.39
C LEU A 30 83.72 -11.59 38.04
N SER A 31 84.67 -12.53 38.04
CA SER A 31 85.01 -13.33 36.86
C SER A 31 84.04 -14.47 36.60
N ASP A 32 83.27 -14.86 37.62
CA ASP A 32 82.29 -15.92 37.54
C ASP A 32 81.05 -15.49 36.74
N THR A 33 81.04 -15.93 35.48
CA THR A 33 79.93 -15.69 34.54
C THR A 33 78.65 -16.44 34.91
N GLU A 34 78.68 -17.39 35.84
CA GLU A 34 77.48 -18.04 36.34
C GLU A 34 76.69 -17.13 37.30
N VAL A 35 77.36 -16.23 38.02
CA VAL A 35 76.74 -15.37 39.05
C VAL A 35 76.34 -14.00 38.49
N HIS A 36 77.09 -13.43 37.53
CA HIS A 36 76.83 -12.11 36.96
C HIS A 36 76.35 -12.17 35.51
N VAL A 37 75.12 -11.72 35.25
CA VAL A 37 74.60 -11.57 33.88
C VAL A 37 75.24 -10.32 33.24
N ASN A 38 76.15 -10.51 32.29
CA ASN A 38 76.52 -9.41 31.40
C ASN A 38 75.32 -9.12 30.48
N ALA A 39 74.59 -8.04 30.77
CA ALA A 39 73.40 -7.64 30.02
C ALA A 39 73.64 -7.52 28.50
N GLY A 40 74.89 -7.31 28.05
CA GLY A 40 75.28 -7.27 26.64
C GLY A 40 75.23 -8.62 25.89
N ARG A 41 75.03 -9.75 26.58
CA ARG A 41 75.02 -11.10 25.97
C ARG A 41 73.68 -11.84 26.06
N ILE A 42 72.64 -11.22 26.63
CA ILE A 42 71.31 -11.87 26.76
C ILE A 42 70.76 -12.22 25.38
N ALA A 43 70.94 -11.37 24.37
CA ALA A 43 70.51 -11.62 22.99
C ALA A 43 71.11 -12.92 22.42
N ASP A 44 72.35 -13.25 22.78
CA ASP A 44 73.10 -14.41 22.26
C ASP A 44 72.76 -15.73 22.98
N ILE A 45 72.04 -15.68 24.12
CA ILE A 45 71.60 -16.89 24.84
C ILE A 45 70.57 -17.64 23.98
N THR A 46 70.87 -18.90 23.67
CA THR A 46 69.99 -19.78 22.90
C THR A 46 68.67 -20.04 23.62
N GLU A 47 67.56 -19.93 22.89
CA GLU A 47 66.25 -20.32 23.40
C GLU A 47 66.13 -21.86 23.44
N PRO A 48 65.67 -22.45 24.55
CA PRO A 48 65.47 -23.90 24.64
C PRO A 48 64.27 -24.35 23.79
N ASP A 49 64.32 -25.59 23.32
CA ASP A 49 63.25 -26.17 22.48
C ASP A 49 61.92 -26.28 23.23
N GLU A 50 61.97 -26.63 24.52
CA GLU A 50 60.79 -26.82 25.37
C GLU A 50 60.72 -25.80 26.52
N LEU A 51 59.49 -25.44 26.87
CA LEU A 51 59.22 -24.62 28.06
C LEU A 51 59.33 -25.48 29.31
N SER A 52 60.15 -25.06 30.27
CA SER A 52 60.33 -25.75 31.55
C SER A 52 60.37 -24.75 32.71
N GLN A 53 60.02 -25.24 33.90
CA GLN A 53 60.01 -24.43 35.13
C GLN A 53 61.43 -24.04 35.53
N ILE A 54 61.61 -22.83 36.08
CA ILE A 54 62.88 -22.41 36.69
C ILE A 54 63.04 -23.11 38.04
N ASP A 55 64.22 -23.68 38.30
CA ASP A 55 64.55 -24.34 39.55
C ASP A 55 65.94 -23.94 40.09
N SER A 56 66.29 -24.44 41.28
CA SER A 56 67.53 -24.08 41.97
C SER A 56 68.81 -24.63 41.33
N THR A 57 68.70 -25.47 40.30
CA THR A 57 69.83 -26.02 39.54
C THR A 57 70.13 -25.20 38.28
N ASP A 58 69.26 -24.25 37.93
CA ASP A 58 69.49 -23.36 36.80
C ASP A 58 70.56 -22.30 37.13
N ASN A 59 71.51 -22.14 36.22
CA ASN A 59 72.38 -20.97 36.20
C ASN A 59 71.72 -19.80 35.45
N ASN A 60 72.33 -18.62 35.54
CA ASN A 60 71.83 -17.40 34.89
C ASN A 60 71.55 -17.56 33.39
N SER A 61 72.38 -18.30 32.66
CA SER A 61 72.19 -18.53 31.22
C SER A 61 70.91 -19.34 30.96
N THR A 62 70.73 -20.43 31.71
CA THR A 62 69.55 -21.29 31.62
C THR A 62 68.26 -20.59 32.06
N ILE A 63 68.32 -19.73 33.09
CA ILE A 63 67.18 -18.90 33.52
C ILE A 63 66.74 -17.96 32.39
N TRP A 64 67.67 -17.22 31.79
CA TRP A 64 67.35 -16.31 30.69
C TRP A 64 66.85 -17.04 29.44
N GLY A 65 67.37 -18.23 29.15
CA GLY A 65 66.83 -19.10 28.10
C GLY A 65 65.36 -19.47 28.36
N LYS A 66 65.03 -19.94 29.56
CA LYS A 66 63.65 -20.27 29.95
C LYS A 66 62.72 -19.06 29.90
N ILE A 67 63.19 -17.88 30.32
CA ILE A 67 62.43 -16.62 30.21
C ILE A 67 62.16 -16.27 28.75
N LYS A 68 63.17 -16.35 27.87
CA LYS A 68 62.97 -16.13 26.43
C LYS A 68 61.93 -17.07 25.84
N LYS A 69 62.02 -18.37 26.16
CA LYS A 69 61.05 -19.37 25.70
C LYS A 69 59.64 -19.07 26.20
N SER A 70 59.51 -18.65 27.46
CA SER A 70 58.21 -18.25 28.04
C SER A 70 57.59 -17.09 27.27
N ILE A 71 58.40 -16.08 26.92
CA ILE A 71 57.95 -14.92 26.12
C ILE A 71 57.57 -15.35 24.70
N SER A 72 58.39 -16.20 24.07
CA SER A 72 58.18 -16.75 22.73
C SER A 72 56.85 -17.51 22.65
N VAL A 73 56.63 -18.47 23.56
CA VAL A 73 55.37 -19.24 23.67
C VAL A 73 54.17 -18.34 23.96
N LEU A 74 54.31 -17.32 24.80
CA LEU A 74 53.24 -16.38 25.09
C LEU A 74 52.85 -15.56 23.85
N ASN A 75 53.84 -15.08 23.09
CA ASN A 75 53.60 -14.36 21.83
C ASN A 75 52.89 -15.26 20.83
N ASP A 76 53.35 -16.51 20.67
CA ASP A 76 52.70 -17.49 19.79
C ASP A 76 51.25 -17.76 20.22
N HIS A 77 50.99 -17.92 21.52
CA HIS A 77 49.63 -18.19 22.03
C HIS A 77 48.64 -17.07 21.71
N VAL A 78 49.02 -15.81 21.96
CA VAL A 78 48.16 -14.63 21.76
C VAL A 78 47.73 -14.49 20.30
N ASP A 79 48.59 -14.88 19.37
CA ASP A 79 48.31 -14.83 17.93
C ASP A 79 47.64 -16.11 17.39
N THR A 80 47.64 -17.20 18.17
CA THR A 80 47.08 -18.47 17.74
C THR A 80 45.54 -18.42 17.70
N VAL A 81 44.98 -18.56 16.50
CA VAL A 81 43.54 -18.75 16.29
C VAL A 81 43.23 -20.25 16.31
N ALA A 82 42.13 -20.63 16.97
CA ALA A 82 41.71 -22.02 17.05
C ALA A 82 41.46 -22.63 15.65
N SER A 83 41.88 -23.88 15.46
CA SER A 83 41.64 -24.68 14.26
C SER A 83 41.07 -26.06 14.63
N GLU A 84 40.85 -26.93 13.65
CA GLU A 84 40.41 -28.31 13.91
C GLU A 84 41.39 -29.11 14.80
N THR A 85 42.65 -28.72 14.85
CA THR A 85 43.72 -29.47 15.53
C THR A 85 44.56 -28.64 16.50
N ILE A 86 44.35 -27.32 16.58
CA ILE A 86 45.13 -26.40 17.41
C ILE A 86 44.18 -25.61 18.32
N LEU A 87 44.43 -25.63 19.63
CA LEU A 87 43.74 -24.78 20.60
C LEU A 87 44.23 -23.33 20.44
N GLY A 88 43.30 -22.37 20.44
CA GLY A 88 43.61 -20.95 20.29
C GLY A 88 42.39 -20.08 20.55
N HIS A 89 42.47 -18.82 20.14
CA HIS A 89 41.37 -17.86 20.24
C HIS A 89 40.34 -18.05 19.12
N ILE A 90 39.05 -17.88 19.40
CA ILE A 90 37.98 -17.88 18.39
C ILE A 90 37.52 -16.43 18.19
N LYS A 91 37.46 -15.96 16.94
CA LYS A 91 36.85 -14.67 16.61
C LYS A 91 35.33 -14.81 16.63
N ILE A 92 34.67 -14.10 17.52
CA ILE A 92 33.21 -14.04 17.58
C ILE A 92 32.73 -13.04 16.52
N GLY A 93 31.90 -13.50 15.58
CA GLY A 93 31.34 -12.67 14.50
C GLY A 93 30.26 -11.70 14.98
N ILE A 94 29.87 -10.75 14.12
CA ILE A 94 28.96 -9.65 14.47
C ILE A 94 27.54 -10.06 14.92
N GLY A 95 27.07 -11.26 14.55
CA GLY A 95 25.75 -11.80 14.95
C GLY A 95 25.74 -12.59 16.27
N LEU A 96 26.89 -12.68 16.95
CA LEU A 96 27.03 -13.30 18.26
C LEU A 96 27.41 -12.24 19.30
N GLN A 97 26.97 -12.40 20.53
CA GLN A 97 27.32 -11.54 21.67
C GLN A 97 27.83 -12.38 22.84
N THR A 98 28.71 -11.79 23.64
CA THR A 98 29.24 -12.44 24.84
C THR A 98 28.52 -11.89 26.06
N GLU A 99 27.95 -12.78 26.87
CA GLU A 99 27.29 -12.44 28.12
C GLU A 99 28.32 -12.17 29.23
N LYS A 100 27.84 -11.67 30.37
CA LYS A 100 28.69 -11.27 31.50
C LYS A 100 29.46 -12.44 32.13
N ASP A 101 29.02 -13.67 31.90
CA ASP A 101 29.63 -14.92 32.37
C ASP A 101 30.61 -15.54 31.36
N GLY A 102 30.82 -14.90 30.20
CA GLY A 102 31.69 -15.39 29.14
C GLY A 102 31.04 -16.37 28.17
N ALA A 103 29.76 -16.71 28.35
CA ALA A 103 29.00 -17.47 27.36
C ALA A 103 28.78 -16.64 26.10
N THR A 104 28.86 -17.25 24.92
CA THR A 104 28.53 -16.58 23.66
C THR A 104 27.17 -17.06 23.18
N CYS A 105 26.26 -16.13 22.91
CA CYS A 105 24.92 -16.40 22.40
C CYS A 105 24.64 -15.60 21.11
N VAL A 106 23.55 -15.94 20.43
CA VAL A 106 23.10 -15.20 19.25
C VAL A 106 22.58 -13.82 19.69
N LYS A 107 22.94 -12.77 18.95
CA LYS A 107 22.32 -11.45 19.12
C LYS A 107 20.85 -11.52 18.71
N ILE A 108 19.96 -11.36 19.69
CA ILE A 108 18.51 -11.40 19.48
C ILE A 108 17.92 -10.06 19.94
N ALA A 109 17.15 -9.41 19.08
CA ALA A 109 16.31 -8.29 19.44
C ALA A 109 14.91 -8.78 19.83
N ASP A 110 14.41 -8.24 20.93
CA ASP A 110 13.06 -8.49 21.43
C ASP A 110 12.13 -7.27 21.25
N ASN A 111 12.47 -6.40 20.28
CA ASN A 111 11.69 -5.25 19.87
C ASN A 111 11.85 -5.00 18.36
N LEU A 112 11.01 -4.14 17.77
CA LEU A 112 11.08 -3.72 16.36
C LEU A 112 11.81 -2.39 16.17
N GLU A 113 12.68 -2.02 17.11
CA GLU A 113 13.33 -0.71 17.11
C GLU A 113 14.74 -0.74 16.51
N THR A 114 15.33 -1.93 16.38
CA THR A 114 16.66 -2.07 15.81
C THR A 114 16.63 -2.02 14.28
N ASP A 115 17.54 -1.24 13.70
CA ASP A 115 17.88 -1.23 12.28
C ASP A 115 19.13 -2.08 11.96
N ASP A 116 19.67 -2.79 12.96
CA ASP A 116 20.84 -3.66 12.81
C ASP A 116 20.48 -4.91 12.02
N SER A 117 20.88 -4.93 10.76
CA SER A 117 20.74 -6.09 9.86
C SER A 117 21.44 -7.38 10.30
N THR A 118 22.25 -7.34 11.36
CA THR A 118 23.00 -8.49 11.89
C THR A 118 22.39 -9.10 13.15
N THR A 119 21.37 -8.45 13.71
CA THR A 119 20.64 -8.92 14.88
C THR A 119 19.42 -9.72 14.45
N ALA A 120 19.27 -10.94 14.97
CA ALA A 120 18.10 -11.76 14.69
C ALA A 120 16.89 -11.28 15.49
N LEU A 121 15.67 -11.47 14.96
CA LEU A 121 14.45 -11.22 15.73
C LEU A 121 14.11 -12.43 16.60
N SER A 122 13.57 -12.16 17.80
CA SER A 122 13.07 -13.21 18.69
C SER A 122 11.84 -13.92 18.08
N ALA A 123 11.57 -15.14 18.54
CA ALA A 123 10.35 -15.87 18.14
C ALA A 123 9.06 -15.12 18.57
N ALA A 124 9.10 -14.44 19.72
CA ALA A 124 8.00 -13.60 20.18
C ALA A 124 7.72 -12.45 19.21
N MET A 125 8.77 -11.83 18.66
CA MET A 125 8.62 -10.79 17.65
C MET A 125 8.08 -11.34 16.32
N GLY A 126 8.50 -12.55 15.92
CA GLY A 126 7.91 -13.24 14.77
C GLY A 126 6.41 -13.46 14.91
N GLN A 127 5.94 -13.82 16.11
CA GLN A 127 4.51 -13.94 16.41
C GLN A 127 3.80 -12.59 16.32
N SER A 128 4.36 -11.55 16.94
CA SER A 128 3.79 -10.19 16.92
C SER A 128 3.63 -9.66 15.49
N LEU A 129 4.62 -9.86 14.63
CA LEU A 129 4.53 -9.49 13.20
C LEU A 129 3.42 -10.26 12.48
N ASN A 130 3.25 -11.56 12.79
CA ASN A 130 2.21 -12.37 12.16
C ASN A 130 0.79 -11.99 12.61
N GLU A 131 0.63 -11.55 13.86
CA GLU A 131 -0.65 -11.10 14.43
C GLU A 131 -1.04 -9.70 13.96
N ASN A 132 -0.05 -8.83 13.73
CA ASN A 132 -0.26 -7.44 13.31
C ASN A 132 -0.15 -7.21 11.79
N LYS A 133 0.14 -8.26 10.99
CA LYS A 133 0.18 -8.10 9.54
C LYS A 133 -1.20 -7.72 9.00
N ALA A 134 -1.20 -6.87 7.98
CA ALA A 134 -2.40 -6.51 7.26
C ALA A 134 -3.10 -7.76 6.68
N PRO A 135 -4.45 -7.84 6.66
CA PRO A 135 -5.17 -8.93 6.03
C PRO A 135 -4.78 -9.12 4.56
N ASN A 136 -4.57 -10.36 4.12
CA ASN A 136 -4.21 -10.64 2.71
C ASN A 136 -5.27 -10.17 1.70
N ASN A 137 -6.54 -10.06 2.12
CA ASN A 137 -7.61 -9.56 1.26
C ASN A 137 -8.33 -8.38 1.94
N HIS A 138 -7.93 -7.17 1.54
CA HIS A 138 -8.62 -5.94 1.93
C HIS A 138 -9.90 -5.71 1.13
N ALA A 139 -10.07 -6.34 -0.03
CA ALA A 139 -11.34 -6.29 -0.78
C ALA A 139 -12.24 -7.45 -0.34
N SER A 140 -12.81 -7.35 0.86
CA SER A 140 -13.76 -8.34 1.40
C SER A 140 -15.18 -7.78 1.47
N THR A 141 -16.17 -8.67 1.54
CA THR A 141 -17.58 -8.30 1.80
C THR A 141 -17.85 -7.97 3.27
N SER A 142 -16.83 -8.04 4.14
CA SER A 142 -16.93 -7.70 5.56
C SER A 142 -16.71 -6.21 5.78
N THR A 143 -17.47 -5.63 6.70
CA THR A 143 -17.38 -4.20 7.07
C THR A 143 -16.15 -3.88 7.89
N THR A 144 -15.54 -4.87 8.57
CA THR A 144 -14.41 -4.62 9.47
C THR A 144 -13.14 -4.23 8.70
N TYR A 145 -12.95 -4.75 7.48
CA TYR A 145 -11.72 -4.57 6.71
C TYR A 145 -11.90 -4.50 5.19
N GLY A 146 -13.13 -4.39 4.64
CA GLY A 146 -13.30 -4.39 3.19
C GLY A 146 -14.41 -3.55 2.58
N VAL A 147 -15.56 -3.36 3.22
CA VAL A 147 -16.65 -2.55 2.65
C VAL A 147 -16.71 -1.17 3.28
N GLY A 148 -16.53 -0.15 2.45
CA GLY A 148 -16.78 1.24 2.82
C GLY A 148 -18.29 1.49 2.96
N ASN A 149 -18.68 2.16 4.04
CA ASN A 149 -20.08 2.49 4.32
C ASN A 149 -20.21 3.88 4.97
N ALA A 150 -21.40 4.23 5.44
CA ALA A 150 -21.68 5.55 6.02
C ALA A 150 -20.88 5.86 7.30
N SER A 151 -20.37 4.85 8.01
CA SER A 151 -19.65 4.98 9.29
C SER A 151 -18.22 4.45 9.25
N SER A 152 -17.83 3.72 8.20
CA SER A 152 -16.52 3.07 8.09
C SER A 152 -15.88 3.33 6.74
N TYR A 153 -14.59 3.70 6.73
CA TYR A 153 -13.80 3.74 5.52
C TYR A 153 -13.53 2.31 5.00
N GLY A 154 -13.55 2.13 3.68
CA GLY A 154 -13.33 0.83 3.03
C GLY A 154 -13.53 0.92 1.52
N HIS A 155 -13.63 -0.22 0.83
CA HIS A 155 -13.83 -0.25 -0.63
C HIS A 155 -15.30 -0.08 -1.02
N VAL A 156 -15.53 0.56 -2.17
CA VAL A 156 -16.85 0.72 -2.78
C VAL A 156 -16.82 0.08 -4.17
N LYS A 157 -17.82 -0.74 -4.48
CA LYS A 157 -18.06 -1.27 -5.82
C LYS A 157 -18.84 -0.23 -6.63
N LEU A 158 -18.35 0.13 -7.81
CA LEU A 158 -19.11 0.99 -8.72
C LEU A 158 -20.12 0.14 -9.53
N SER A 159 -21.36 0.63 -9.63
CA SER A 159 -22.43 0.01 -10.42
C SER A 159 -22.84 0.90 -11.59
N ASP A 160 -23.05 0.26 -12.74
CA ASP A 160 -23.64 0.87 -13.94
C ASP A 160 -25.18 0.83 -13.91
N ASN A 161 -25.78 0.14 -12.93
CA ASN A 161 -27.23 0.11 -12.77
C ASN A 161 -27.72 1.48 -12.25
N TYR A 162 -28.62 2.11 -13.01
CA TYR A 162 -29.25 3.37 -12.65
C TYR A 162 -30.78 3.33 -12.68
N VAL A 163 -31.36 2.18 -13.06
CA VAL A 163 -32.82 1.96 -13.09
C VAL A 163 -33.33 1.49 -11.73
N SER A 164 -32.46 0.91 -10.91
CA SER A 164 -32.77 0.49 -9.54
C SER A 164 -31.53 0.62 -8.65
N SER A 165 -31.74 0.69 -7.34
CA SER A 165 -30.63 0.72 -6.37
C SER A 165 -30.20 -0.71 -6.03
N ASP A 166 -28.89 -0.96 -6.07
CA ASP A 166 -28.27 -2.24 -5.66
C ASP A 166 -28.06 -2.33 -4.13
N GLY A 167 -28.53 -1.35 -3.35
CA GLY A 167 -28.47 -1.37 -1.89
C GLY A 167 -28.23 0.00 -1.26
N ALA A 168 -28.32 0.03 0.08
CA ALA A 168 -27.95 1.19 0.89
C ALA A 168 -26.41 1.35 0.97
N ALA A 169 -25.93 2.46 1.54
CA ALA A 169 -24.50 2.70 1.76
C ALA A 169 -23.79 1.56 2.52
N SER A 170 -24.51 0.81 3.36
CA SER A 170 -23.99 -0.39 4.05
C SER A 170 -23.55 -1.51 3.12
N ALA A 171 -24.02 -1.53 1.87
CA ALA A 171 -23.60 -2.49 0.85
C ALA A 171 -22.28 -2.08 0.15
N GLY A 172 -21.78 -0.86 0.39
CA GLY A 172 -20.60 -0.30 -0.27
C GLY A 172 -20.71 -0.32 -1.79
N VAL A 173 -21.86 0.10 -2.30
CA VAL A 173 -22.08 0.28 -3.75
C VAL A 173 -22.27 1.76 -4.05
N GLY A 174 -21.59 2.26 -5.08
CA GLY A 174 -21.70 3.62 -5.57
C GLY A 174 -22.08 3.66 -7.05
N ALA A 175 -22.69 4.75 -7.50
CA ALA A 175 -22.99 4.95 -8.92
C ALA A 175 -21.69 5.22 -9.71
N SER A 176 -21.52 4.57 -10.86
CA SER A 176 -20.43 4.87 -11.78
C SER A 176 -20.69 6.19 -12.55
N SER A 177 -19.64 6.74 -13.17
CA SER A 177 -19.79 7.88 -14.09
C SER A 177 -20.70 7.56 -15.29
N LYS A 178 -20.72 6.30 -15.74
CA LYS A 178 -21.62 5.82 -16.79
C LYS A 178 -23.07 5.86 -16.32
N ALA A 179 -23.37 5.33 -15.13
CA ALA A 179 -24.71 5.39 -14.56
C ALA A 179 -25.23 6.84 -14.49
N ILE A 180 -24.40 7.78 -14.04
CA ILE A 180 -24.75 9.20 -13.99
C ILE A 180 -25.00 9.78 -15.40
N SER A 181 -24.14 9.46 -16.37
CA SER A 181 -24.29 9.92 -17.76
C SER A 181 -25.58 9.39 -18.39
N ASP A 182 -25.92 8.14 -18.16
CA ASP A 182 -27.12 7.52 -18.74
C ASP A 182 -28.40 8.13 -18.15
N VAL A 183 -28.41 8.40 -16.83
CA VAL A 183 -29.51 9.15 -16.17
C VAL A 183 -29.65 10.55 -16.77
N TYR A 184 -28.54 11.28 -16.90
CA TYR A 184 -28.54 12.63 -17.47
C TYR A 184 -29.10 12.66 -18.89
N ASN A 185 -28.63 11.76 -19.76
CA ASN A 185 -29.13 11.66 -21.13
C ASN A 185 -30.62 11.28 -21.18
N THR A 186 -31.04 10.36 -20.32
CA THR A 186 -32.46 9.98 -20.22
C THR A 186 -33.31 11.18 -19.82
N LEU A 187 -32.98 11.87 -18.72
CA LEU A 187 -33.72 13.05 -18.28
C LEU A 187 -33.75 14.15 -19.34
N ASN A 188 -32.62 14.43 -19.99
CA ASN A 188 -32.57 15.44 -21.03
C ASN A 188 -33.51 15.12 -22.19
N ASN A 189 -33.54 13.88 -22.66
CA ASN A 189 -34.48 13.47 -23.71
C ASN A 189 -35.95 13.69 -23.33
N TYR A 190 -36.30 13.59 -22.03
CA TYR A 190 -37.65 13.89 -21.55
C TYR A 190 -37.94 15.40 -21.45
N LEU A 191 -36.94 16.21 -21.10
CA LEU A 191 -37.12 17.64 -20.88
C LEU A 191 -37.08 18.45 -22.18
N THR A 192 -36.26 18.04 -23.15
CA THR A 192 -36.04 18.81 -24.38
C THR A 192 -37.19 18.69 -25.38
N TYR A 193 -37.44 19.78 -26.11
CA TYR A 193 -38.33 19.78 -27.25
C TYR A 193 -37.90 18.74 -28.29
N THR A 194 -38.80 17.83 -28.65
CA THR A 194 -38.62 16.86 -29.73
C THR A 194 -39.84 16.90 -30.64
N ASP A 195 -39.64 17.20 -31.93
CA ASP A 195 -40.72 17.12 -32.91
C ASP A 195 -41.09 15.64 -33.15
N ILE A 196 -42.38 15.33 -33.04
CA ILE A 196 -42.92 13.98 -33.24
C ILE A 196 -43.88 13.91 -34.43
N SER A 197 -43.95 14.98 -35.24
CA SER A 197 -44.88 15.07 -36.38
C SER A 197 -44.74 13.91 -37.38
N SER A 198 -43.54 13.34 -37.53
CA SER A 198 -43.28 12.17 -38.37
C SER A 198 -43.95 10.88 -37.87
N PHE A 199 -44.26 10.80 -36.57
CA PHE A 199 -44.96 9.67 -35.97
C PHE A 199 -46.49 9.82 -36.03
N ILE A 200 -47.00 10.94 -36.55
CA ILE A 200 -48.43 11.21 -36.66
C ILE A 200 -48.87 10.99 -38.11
N THR A 201 -49.70 9.98 -38.34
CA THR A 201 -50.41 9.82 -39.61
C THR A 201 -51.77 10.49 -39.53
N LEU A 202 -51.91 11.61 -40.24
CA LEU A 202 -53.21 12.20 -40.50
C LEU A 202 -54.03 11.27 -41.41
N ASN A 203 -55.34 11.21 -41.20
CA ASN A 203 -56.24 10.60 -42.17
C ASN A 203 -56.45 11.58 -43.35
N THR A 204 -55.44 11.68 -44.21
CA THR A 204 -55.29 12.70 -45.27
C THR A 204 -56.27 12.55 -46.42
N THR A 205 -56.97 11.42 -46.52
CA THR A 205 -58.11 11.20 -47.44
C THR A 205 -59.13 12.34 -47.38
N TYR A 206 -59.12 13.12 -46.28
CA TYR A 206 -60.08 14.16 -46.04
C TYR A 206 -59.50 15.57 -45.82
N GLY A 207 -58.20 15.88 -45.90
CA GLY A 207 -57.73 17.29 -45.89
C GLY A 207 -57.68 17.99 -44.51
N GLN A 208 -57.26 17.25 -43.49
CA GLN A 208 -56.98 17.75 -42.14
C GLN A 208 -55.59 18.40 -42.04
N ILE A 209 -55.34 19.19 -40.99
CA ILE A 209 -54.05 19.86 -40.79
C ILE A 209 -53.47 19.50 -39.42
N LEU A 210 -52.25 18.98 -39.40
CA LEU A 210 -51.45 18.87 -38.17
C LEU A 210 -50.80 20.23 -37.93
N ASN A 211 -51.19 20.93 -36.87
CA ASN A 211 -50.63 22.24 -36.55
C ASN A 211 -49.30 22.11 -35.82
N SER A 212 -49.20 21.16 -34.89
CA SER A 212 -47.97 20.84 -34.17
C SER A 212 -48.07 19.48 -33.49
N ALA A 213 -46.96 18.77 -33.39
CA ALA A 213 -46.85 17.58 -32.57
C ALA A 213 -45.43 17.49 -32.01
N TYR A 214 -45.28 17.58 -30.69
CA TYR A 214 -43.96 17.54 -30.04
C TYR A 214 -44.03 16.96 -28.64
N THR A 215 -42.87 16.60 -28.09
CA THR A 215 -42.70 16.36 -26.66
C THR A 215 -41.83 17.44 -26.05
N GLU A 216 -42.19 17.89 -24.84
CA GLU A 216 -41.40 18.83 -24.05
C GLU A 216 -41.77 18.67 -22.57
N ASN A 217 -40.81 18.82 -21.66
CA ASN A 217 -41.07 18.74 -20.21
C ASN A 217 -41.86 17.48 -19.78
N GLY A 218 -41.51 16.33 -20.37
CA GLY A 218 -42.13 15.03 -20.07
C GLY A 218 -43.57 14.90 -20.52
N SER A 219 -44.04 15.75 -21.44
CA SER A 219 -45.41 15.74 -21.94
C SER A 219 -45.44 15.65 -23.46
N VAL A 220 -46.48 15.02 -24.00
CA VAL A 220 -46.84 15.01 -25.41
C VAL A 220 -47.83 16.13 -25.66
N TYR A 221 -47.58 16.93 -26.68
CA TYR A 221 -48.48 17.95 -27.19
C TYR A 221 -48.82 17.66 -28.65
N ILE A 222 -50.10 17.54 -28.98
CA ILE A 222 -50.56 17.38 -30.36
C ILE A 222 -51.71 18.35 -30.60
N ARG A 223 -51.60 19.19 -31.64
CA ARG A 223 -52.68 20.04 -32.12
C ARG A 223 -53.03 19.69 -33.56
N VAL A 224 -54.30 19.38 -33.78
CA VAL A 224 -54.85 19.04 -35.08
C VAL A 224 -56.09 19.88 -35.37
N GLN A 225 -56.27 20.23 -36.64
CA GLN A 225 -57.46 20.90 -37.14
C GLN A 225 -58.27 19.91 -38.00
N PRO A 226 -59.54 19.63 -37.62
CA PRO A 226 -60.44 18.84 -38.45
C PRO A 226 -60.77 19.58 -39.76
N LYS A 227 -61.23 18.84 -40.76
CA LYS A 227 -61.60 19.39 -42.07
C LYS A 227 -62.93 20.15 -42.03
N THR A 228 -63.04 21.21 -42.83
CA THR A 228 -64.34 21.78 -43.22
C THR A 228 -65.18 20.77 -44.01
N GLY A 229 -66.48 20.71 -43.70
CA GLY A 229 -67.47 19.82 -44.32
C GLY A 229 -67.71 18.51 -43.55
N TRP A 230 -66.93 18.25 -42.49
CA TRP A 230 -67.13 17.07 -41.64
C TRP A 230 -68.41 17.15 -40.80
N ASN A 231 -69.08 16.01 -40.64
CA ASN A 231 -70.26 15.76 -39.81
C ASN A 231 -70.30 14.28 -39.42
N GLY A 232 -70.67 13.96 -38.17
CA GLY A 232 -70.65 12.61 -37.61
C GLY A 232 -69.30 12.20 -37.00
N SER A 233 -69.08 10.89 -36.87
CA SER A 233 -67.80 10.31 -36.39
C SER A 233 -66.71 10.39 -37.44
N HIS A 234 -65.52 10.85 -37.04
CA HIS A 234 -64.32 10.87 -37.88
C HIS A 234 -63.09 10.46 -37.09
N SER A 235 -62.11 9.86 -37.76
CA SER A 235 -60.77 9.61 -37.22
C SER A 235 -59.86 10.77 -37.62
N LEU A 236 -59.24 11.41 -36.63
CA LEU A 236 -58.37 12.57 -36.84
C LEU A 236 -56.98 12.13 -37.30
N PHE A 237 -56.32 11.33 -36.48
CA PHE A 237 -54.97 10.83 -36.75
C PHE A 237 -54.70 9.53 -36.00
N GLN A 238 -53.62 8.87 -36.40
CA GLN A 238 -53.00 7.74 -35.70
C GLN A 238 -51.59 8.14 -35.28
N ILE A 239 -51.25 7.88 -34.02
CA ILE A 239 -49.86 7.88 -33.56
C ILE A 239 -49.25 6.51 -33.90
N ASN A 240 -48.10 6.46 -34.56
CA ASN A 240 -47.52 5.20 -35.05
C ASN A 240 -46.44 4.62 -34.14
N ASP A 241 -46.04 5.35 -33.10
CA ASP A 241 -45.06 4.89 -32.12
C ASP A 241 -45.71 4.87 -30.74
N SER A 242 -45.74 3.68 -30.13
CA SER A 242 -46.36 3.44 -28.84
C SER A 242 -45.76 4.26 -27.70
N LYS A 243 -44.50 4.72 -27.85
CA LYS A 243 -43.86 5.63 -26.89
C LYS A 243 -44.68 6.90 -26.64
N TYR A 244 -45.37 7.40 -27.66
CA TYR A 244 -46.17 8.63 -27.57
C TYR A 244 -47.66 8.36 -27.31
N PHE A 245 -48.07 7.11 -27.05
CA PHE A 245 -49.46 6.81 -26.71
C PHE A 245 -49.80 7.40 -25.35
N PRO A 246 -51.03 7.86 -25.13
CA PRO A 246 -51.45 8.22 -23.79
C PRO A 246 -51.58 6.94 -22.94
N ARG A 247 -51.31 7.05 -21.63
CA ARG A 247 -51.44 5.91 -20.71
C ARG A 247 -52.89 5.50 -20.47
N ASP A 248 -53.79 6.48 -20.52
CA ASP A 248 -55.23 6.34 -20.34
C ASP A 248 -55.91 7.17 -21.45
N ALA A 249 -57.14 6.87 -21.85
CA ALA A 249 -57.81 7.65 -22.89
C ALA A 249 -57.90 9.15 -22.52
N ILE A 250 -57.46 10.03 -23.43
CA ILE A 250 -57.39 11.49 -23.20
C ILE A 250 -58.42 12.20 -24.06
N ASN A 251 -59.25 13.03 -23.43
CA ASN A 251 -60.13 13.92 -24.16
C ASN A 251 -59.37 15.14 -24.68
N GLY A 252 -59.64 15.50 -25.93
CA GLY A 252 -59.09 16.68 -26.58
C GLY A 252 -59.67 17.95 -26.00
N ILE A 253 -58.81 18.94 -25.80
CA ILE A 253 -59.18 20.30 -25.44
C ILE A 253 -59.45 21.05 -26.74
N ILE A 254 -60.69 21.50 -26.93
CA ILE A 254 -61.08 22.27 -28.10
C ILE A 254 -60.58 23.71 -27.91
N GLY A 255 -59.64 24.13 -28.75
CA GLY A 255 -59.00 25.45 -28.65
C GLY A 255 -59.98 26.57 -29.00
N ILE A 256 -60.16 27.51 -28.08
CA ILE A 256 -60.89 28.78 -28.33
C ILE A 256 -59.94 29.74 -29.05
N SER A 257 -60.09 29.88 -30.37
CA SER A 257 -59.27 30.84 -31.11
C SER A 257 -60.10 31.58 -32.17
N GLY A 258 -60.61 32.75 -31.78
CA GLY A 258 -61.14 33.77 -32.69
C GLY A 258 -62.66 33.78 -32.86
N SER A 259 -63.19 34.97 -33.21
CA SER A 259 -64.51 35.11 -33.84
C SER A 259 -64.49 34.28 -35.13
N TYR A 260 -65.57 33.55 -35.44
CA TYR A 260 -65.69 32.65 -36.61
C TYR A 260 -65.00 31.27 -36.49
N THR A 261 -65.26 30.53 -35.40
CA THR A 261 -64.89 29.10 -35.29
C THR A 261 -66.13 28.23 -35.09
N ASP A 262 -66.00 26.95 -35.44
CA ASP A 262 -67.03 25.93 -35.30
C ASP A 262 -66.83 25.02 -34.08
N ASN A 263 -66.15 25.53 -33.05
CA ASN A 263 -65.83 24.79 -31.84
C ASN A 263 -67.05 24.12 -31.20
N GLY A 264 -68.20 24.80 -31.18
CA GLY A 264 -69.46 24.26 -30.64
C GLY A 264 -70.06 23.11 -31.45
N LYS A 265 -69.54 22.83 -32.65
CA LYS A 265 -69.93 21.68 -33.46
C LYS A 265 -69.14 20.42 -33.10
N ILE A 266 -68.03 20.53 -32.37
CA ILE A 266 -67.24 19.37 -31.92
C ILE A 266 -67.82 18.90 -30.59
N LEU A 267 -68.49 17.74 -30.59
CA LEU A 267 -69.13 17.18 -29.39
C LEU A 267 -68.09 16.60 -28.43
N PHE A 268 -67.17 15.80 -28.98
CA PHE A 268 -66.06 15.24 -28.24
C PHE A 268 -64.92 14.91 -29.20
N SER A 269 -63.73 14.79 -28.62
CA SER A 269 -62.57 14.25 -29.29
C SER A 269 -61.73 13.51 -28.27
N ASN A 270 -61.18 12.36 -28.63
CA ASN A 270 -60.36 11.56 -27.72
C ASN A 270 -59.23 10.84 -28.44
N ILE A 271 -58.11 10.66 -27.73
CA ILE A 271 -57.05 9.74 -28.12
C ILE A 271 -57.16 8.51 -27.21
N GLY A 272 -57.26 7.33 -27.82
CA GLY A 272 -57.20 6.05 -27.11
C GLY A 272 -55.79 5.64 -26.74
N GLU A 273 -55.66 4.65 -25.84
CA GLU A 273 -54.38 4.04 -25.46
C GLU A 273 -53.68 3.34 -26.64
N ASP A 274 -54.38 3.11 -27.76
CA ASP A 274 -53.83 2.59 -29.01
C ASP A 274 -53.33 3.70 -29.96
N GLY A 275 -53.28 4.95 -29.49
CA GLY A 275 -52.82 6.10 -30.26
C GLY A 275 -53.80 6.58 -31.34
N LYS A 276 -55.02 6.00 -31.43
CA LYS A 276 -56.04 6.47 -32.37
C LYS A 276 -56.78 7.66 -31.81
N CYS A 277 -56.84 8.70 -32.62
CA CYS A 277 -57.63 9.88 -32.32
C CYS A 277 -58.95 9.89 -33.10
N ASN A 278 -60.07 10.05 -32.40
CA ASN A 278 -61.40 10.14 -32.97
C ASN A 278 -62.11 11.40 -32.50
N CYS A 279 -63.01 11.92 -33.32
CA CYS A 279 -63.89 13.01 -32.94
C CYS A 279 -65.31 12.81 -33.46
N TRP A 280 -66.29 13.40 -32.78
CA TRP A 280 -67.66 13.51 -33.26
C TRP A 280 -68.03 14.97 -33.50
N ILE A 281 -68.56 15.24 -34.69
CA ILE A 281 -69.01 16.57 -35.10
C ILE A 281 -70.54 16.55 -35.29
N THR A 282 -71.25 17.49 -34.68
CA THR A 282 -72.73 17.53 -34.64
C THR A 282 -73.38 18.14 -35.88
N SER A 283 -72.64 18.91 -36.67
CA SER A 283 -73.11 19.54 -37.91
C SER A 283 -71.94 19.95 -38.80
N ASN A 284 -72.19 20.17 -40.10
CA ASN A 284 -71.12 20.46 -41.07
C ASN A 284 -70.19 21.60 -40.59
N MET A 285 -68.90 21.31 -40.52
CA MET A 285 -67.88 22.34 -40.28
C MET A 285 -67.79 23.29 -41.48
N THR A 286 -68.00 24.58 -41.24
CA THR A 286 -67.92 25.69 -42.19
C THR A 286 -66.73 26.62 -41.90
N ALA A 287 -66.16 26.55 -40.70
CA ALA A 287 -65.06 27.37 -40.23
C ALA A 287 -63.99 26.51 -39.53
N PRO A 288 -62.72 26.97 -39.45
CA PRO A 288 -61.65 26.21 -38.81
C PRO A 288 -61.87 26.07 -37.30
N SER A 289 -61.41 24.97 -36.72
CA SER A 289 -61.40 24.71 -35.27
C SER A 289 -60.18 23.84 -34.95
N SER A 290 -59.57 24.00 -33.79
CA SER A 290 -58.40 23.21 -33.40
C SER A 290 -58.69 22.38 -32.16
N ILE A 291 -58.16 21.16 -32.14
CA ILE A 291 -58.23 20.26 -31.01
C ILE A 291 -56.80 20.03 -30.56
N SER A 292 -56.53 20.33 -29.29
CA SER A 292 -55.23 20.13 -28.66
C SER A 292 -55.30 18.99 -27.66
N PHE A 293 -54.29 18.14 -27.65
CA PHE A 293 -54.12 17.06 -26.71
C PHE A 293 -52.83 17.30 -25.94
N TYR A 294 -52.92 17.13 -24.62
CA TYR A 294 -51.80 17.31 -23.72
C TYR A 294 -51.85 16.20 -22.68
N TYR A 295 -50.81 15.38 -22.62
CA TYR A 295 -50.74 14.26 -21.68
C TYR A 295 -49.29 13.87 -21.39
N PRO A 296 -49.00 13.21 -20.26
CA PRO A 296 -47.65 12.78 -19.94
C PRO A 296 -47.10 11.79 -20.97
N LEU A 297 -45.82 11.94 -21.32
CA LEU A 297 -45.08 10.94 -22.10
C LEU A 297 -44.92 9.65 -21.30
N GLN A 298 -45.08 8.48 -21.94
CA GLN A 298 -44.86 7.20 -21.26
C GLN A 298 -43.38 7.02 -20.90
N LYS A 299 -43.11 6.32 -19.80
CA LYS A 299 -41.76 6.03 -19.30
C LYS A 299 -41.10 4.90 -20.07
#